data_AF-A0A667IE36-F1
#
_entry.id   AF-A0A667IE36-F1
#
_cell.length_a   1.000
_cell.length_b   1.000
_cell.length_c   1.000
_cell.angle_alpha   90.00
_cell.angle_beta   90.00
_cell.angle_gamma   90.00
#
_symmetry.space_group_name_H-M   'P 1'
#
loop_
_entity.id
_entity.type
_entity.pdbx_description
1 polymer ?
#
loop_
_entity_poly.entity_id
_entity_poly.type
_entity_poly.pdbx_seq_one_letter_code
_entity_poly.pdbx_strand_id
1 'polypeptide(L)'
;QDTQDLVPPAAGAPEKPPEKTQTPEELAFYAPNYLCLTILAVILFPPLGLIAIFFSYKTSQANKNSEWEDAYLNSGRTGWLDVFAILIGLGIIYAYTLFM
;
A
#
# COMPACT_ATOMS: atom_id res chain seq x y z
N GLN A 1 26.78 14.43 56.89
CA GLN A 1 25.54 15.22 57.04
C GLN A 1 25.75 16.39 56.10
N ASP A 2 25.13 16.45 54.92
CA ASP A 2 23.67 16.34 54.75
C ASP A 2 23.23 15.58 53.49
N THR A 3 22.16 14.83 53.68
CA THR A 3 21.38 14.08 52.69
C THR A 3 20.32 15.03 52.13
N GLN A 4 20.21 15.17 50.80
CA GLN A 4 19.00 15.70 50.16
C GLN A 4 18.58 14.77 49.02
N ASP A 5 17.66 13.89 49.40
CA ASP A 5 16.39 13.60 48.74
C ASP A 5 16.38 13.25 47.24
N LEU A 6 16.25 11.94 47.02
CA LEU A 6 15.71 11.30 45.84
C LEU A 6 14.31 11.85 45.51
N VAL A 7 14.17 12.52 44.37
CA VAL A 7 12.89 12.64 43.68
C VAL A 7 12.93 11.70 42.47
N PRO A 8 12.11 10.64 42.40
CA PRO A 8 12.02 9.84 41.18
C PRO A 8 11.32 10.69 40.09
N PRO A 9 11.92 10.88 38.90
CA PRO A 9 11.18 11.46 37.79
C PRO A 9 10.03 10.52 37.43
N ALA A 10 8.83 11.11 37.43
CA ALA A 10 7.56 10.47 37.20
C ALA A 10 7.56 9.57 35.96
N ALA A 11 6.86 8.43 36.06
CA ALA A 11 6.65 7.45 35.01
C ALA A 11 6.32 8.13 33.67
N GLY A 12 7.32 8.12 32.78
CA GLY A 12 7.20 8.65 31.42
C GLY A 12 6.20 7.82 30.63
N ALA A 13 5.32 8.53 29.92
CA ALA A 13 4.37 7.98 28.96
C ALA A 13 5.05 6.97 28.01
N PRO A 14 4.31 5.95 27.51
CA PRO A 14 4.88 4.98 26.59
C PRO A 14 5.49 5.70 25.38
N GLU A 15 6.80 5.57 25.21
CA GLU A 15 7.51 6.04 24.02
C GLU A 15 6.82 5.39 22.81
N LYS A 16 6.27 6.22 21.92
CA LYS A 16 5.82 5.75 20.60
C LYS A 16 6.97 4.95 19.99
N PRO A 17 6.73 3.75 19.43
CA PRO A 17 7.75 3.02 18.72
C PRO A 17 8.40 3.96 17.71
N PRO A 18 9.75 4.02 17.64
CA PRO A 18 10.42 4.92 16.71
C PRO A 18 9.90 4.64 15.31
N GLU A 19 9.34 5.66 14.65
CA GLU A 19 9.06 5.59 13.22
C GLU A 19 10.37 5.28 12.53
N LYS A 20 10.50 4.06 11.99
CA LYS A 20 11.65 3.67 11.18
C LYS A 20 11.72 4.62 9.99
N THR A 21 12.54 5.64 10.11
CA THR A 21 12.79 6.61 9.04
C THR A 21 13.72 5.90 8.07
N GLN A 22 13.22 5.61 6.87
CA GLN A 22 14.01 4.92 5.84
C GLN A 22 15.21 5.75 5.42
N THR A 23 16.32 5.09 5.07
CA THR A 23 17.49 5.79 4.53
C THR A 23 17.20 6.31 3.10
N PRO A 24 17.94 7.33 2.61
CA PRO A 24 17.78 7.80 1.24
C PRO A 24 17.99 6.71 0.19
N GLU A 25 18.87 5.75 0.45
CA GLU A 25 19.11 4.59 -0.41
C GLU A 25 17.91 3.66 -0.44
N GLU A 26 17.29 3.38 0.72
CA GLU A 26 16.05 2.58 0.81
C GLU A 26 14.90 3.24 0.04
N LEU A 27 14.75 4.55 0.16
CA LEU A 27 13.73 5.30 -0.59
C LEU A 27 13.92 5.25 -2.11
N ALA A 28 15.15 5.03 -2.59
CA ALA A 28 15.42 4.86 -4.02
C ALA A 28 14.86 3.53 -4.57
N PHE A 29 14.66 2.51 -3.72
CA PHE A 29 14.15 1.20 -4.10
C PHE A 29 12.65 1.06 -3.84
N TYR A 30 11.84 1.99 -4.33
CA TYR A 30 10.39 1.99 -4.11
C TYR A 30 9.63 1.22 -5.21
N ALA A 31 8.78 0.26 -4.84
CA ALA A 31 7.91 -0.41 -5.80
C ALA A 31 6.72 0.50 -6.21
N PRO A 32 6.37 0.61 -7.50
CA PRO A 32 5.24 1.43 -7.94
C PRO A 32 3.93 1.05 -7.26
N ASN A 33 3.15 2.03 -6.83
CA ASN A 33 1.78 1.82 -6.37
C ASN A 33 0.78 2.37 -7.40
N TYR A 34 -0.06 1.48 -7.94
CA TYR A 34 -1.01 1.77 -9.01
C TYR A 34 -2.38 2.27 -8.54
N LEU A 35 -2.49 2.84 -7.34
CA LEU A 35 -3.77 3.21 -6.72
C LEU A 35 -4.78 3.93 -7.65
N CYS A 36 -4.33 4.86 -8.51
CA CYS A 36 -5.21 5.52 -9.47
C CYS A 36 -5.76 4.55 -10.54
N LEU A 37 -4.90 3.68 -11.08
CA LEU A 37 -5.29 2.64 -12.02
C LEU A 37 -6.22 1.62 -11.35
N THR A 38 -5.96 1.29 -10.08
CA THR A 38 -6.81 0.42 -9.27
C THR A 38 -8.20 1.00 -9.04
N ILE A 39 -8.32 2.31 -8.80
CA ILE A 39 -9.64 2.97 -8.72
C ILE A 39 -10.39 2.82 -10.05
N LEU A 40 -9.72 3.04 -11.18
CA LEU A 40 -10.32 2.85 -12.50
C LEU A 40 -10.76 1.38 -12.70
N ALA A 41 -9.93 0.41 -12.31
CA ALA A 41 -10.24 -1.01 -12.38
C ALA A 41 -11.48 -1.37 -11.54
N VAL A 42 -11.63 -0.79 -10.35
CA VAL A 42 -12.82 -0.98 -9.51
C VAL A 42 -14.08 -0.44 -10.18
N ILE A 43 -14.00 0.71 -10.85
CA ILE A 43 -15.14 1.29 -11.56
C ILE A 43 -15.55 0.40 -12.74
N LEU A 44 -14.58 -0.07 -13.53
CA LEU A 44 -14.84 -0.81 -14.76
C LEU A 44 -15.20 -2.28 -14.52
N PHE A 45 -14.58 -2.93 -13.54
CA PHE A 45 -14.86 -4.30 -13.17
C PHE A 45 -14.57 -4.56 -11.68
N PRO A 46 -15.55 -4.25 -10.80
CA PRO A 46 -15.38 -4.30 -9.35
C PRO A 46 -14.78 -5.59 -8.79
N PRO A 47 -15.14 -6.81 -9.27
CA PRO A 47 -14.61 -8.04 -8.69
C PRO A 47 -13.08 -8.16 -8.72
N LEU A 48 -12.44 -7.81 -9.84
CA LEU A 48 -10.97 -7.82 -9.95
C LEU A 48 -10.36 -6.57 -9.32
N GLY A 49 -10.98 -5.40 -9.49
CA GLY A 49 -10.48 -4.15 -8.91
C GLY A 49 -10.40 -4.18 -7.37
N LEU A 50 -11.37 -4.80 -6.69
CA LEU A 50 -11.33 -4.95 -5.23
C LEU A 50 -10.16 -5.84 -4.77
N ILE A 51 -9.83 -6.89 -5.52
CA ILE A 51 -8.66 -7.72 -5.25
C ILE A 51 -7.37 -6.91 -5.48
N ALA A 52 -7.34 -6.06 -6.50
CA ALA A 52 -6.21 -5.17 -6.76
C ALA A 52 -6.00 -4.13 -5.64
N ILE A 53 -7.07 -3.61 -5.02
CA ILE A 53 -6.94 -2.73 -3.82
C ILE A 53 -6.18 -3.44 -2.71
N PHE A 54 -6.49 -4.71 -2.44
CA PHE A 54 -5.82 -5.48 -1.40
C PHE A 54 -4.31 -5.60 -1.65
N PHE A 55 -3.90 -5.88 -2.89
CA PHE A 55 -2.48 -5.95 -3.24
C PHE A 55 -1.80 -4.58 -3.26
N SER A 56 -2.47 -3.52 -3.72
CA SER A 56 -1.98 -2.13 -3.66
C SER A 56 -1.72 -1.70 -2.20
N TYR A 57 -2.61 -2.08 -1.29
CA TYR A 57 -2.42 -1.86 0.14
C TYR A 57 -1.19 -2.61 0.66
N LYS A 58 -1.03 -3.88 0.29
CA LYS A 58 0.16 -4.67 0.66
C LYS A 58 1.46 -4.09 0.11
N THR A 59 1.47 -3.60 -1.14
CA THR A 59 2.62 -2.88 -1.71
C THR A 59 2.98 -1.65 -0.88
N SER A 60 1.99 -0.88 -0.46
CA SER A 60 2.22 0.31 0.39
C SER A 60 2.82 -0.03 1.74
N GLN A 61 2.37 -1.13 2.36
CA GLN A 61 2.91 -1.59 3.64
C GLN A 61 4.34 -2.11 3.49
N ALA A 62 4.59 -2.97 2.50
CA ALA A 62 5.92 -3.51 2.24
C ALA A 62 6.94 -2.41 1.90
N ASN A 63 6.53 -1.42 1.09
CA ASN A 63 7.36 -0.26 0.78
C ASN A 63 7.76 0.54 2.04
N LYS A 64 6.83 0.75 2.99
CA LYS A 64 7.13 1.44 4.26
C LYS A 64 8.07 0.67 5.17
N ASN A 65 8.07 -0.66 5.06
CA ASN A 65 8.86 -1.56 5.88
C ASN A 65 10.22 -1.91 5.26
N SER A 66 10.57 -1.35 4.09
CA SER A 66 11.75 -1.74 3.30
C SER A 66 11.75 -3.20 2.84
N GLU A 67 10.57 -3.81 2.66
CA GLU A 67 10.38 -5.20 2.22
C GLU A 67 10.28 -5.26 0.68
N TRP A 68 11.39 -4.98 -0.02
CA TRP A 68 11.40 -4.70 -1.46
C TRP A 68 10.87 -5.84 -2.34
N GLU A 69 11.21 -7.09 -2.02
CA GLU A 69 10.78 -8.27 -2.77
C GLU A 69 9.25 -8.40 -2.74
N ASP A 70 8.67 -8.31 -1.54
CA ASP A 70 7.22 -8.33 -1.36
C ASP A 70 6.54 -7.12 -1.99
N ALA A 71 7.17 -5.94 -1.91
CA ALA A 71 6.63 -4.72 -2.51
C ALA A 71 6.48 -4.87 -4.04
N TYR A 72 7.52 -5.37 -4.72
CA TYR A 72 7.49 -5.61 -6.17
C TYR A 72 6.57 -6.76 -6.57
N LEU A 73 6.53 -7.85 -5.79
CA LEU A 73 5.62 -8.97 -6.03
C LEU A 73 4.15 -8.52 -5.96
N ASN A 74 3.79 -7.77 -4.93
CA ASN A 74 2.42 -7.25 -4.75
C ASN A 74 2.11 -6.13 -5.76
N SER A 75 3.10 -5.30 -6.12
CA SER A 75 2.94 -4.26 -7.15
C SER A 75 2.64 -4.89 -8.50
N GLY A 76 3.41 -5.90 -8.91
CA GLY A 76 3.18 -6.65 -10.13
C GLY A 76 1.79 -7.30 -10.17
N ARG A 77 1.36 -7.93 -9.07
CA ARG A 77 -0.01 -8.48 -8.95
C ARG A 77 -1.09 -7.42 -9.13
N THR A 78 -0.92 -6.26 -8.50
CA THR A 78 -1.85 -5.12 -8.63
C THR A 78 -1.95 -4.69 -10.09
N GLY A 79 -0.81 -4.48 -10.76
CA GLY A 79 -0.78 -4.05 -12.16
C GLY A 79 -1.45 -5.06 -13.10
N TRP A 80 -1.17 -6.36 -12.95
CA TRP A 80 -1.83 -7.39 -13.75
C TRP A 80 -3.35 -7.43 -13.54
N LEU A 81 -3.79 -7.40 -12.28
CA LEU A 81 -5.22 -7.40 -11.96
C LEU A 81 -5.93 -6.17 -12.50
N ASP A 82 -5.32 -4.99 -12.39
CA ASP A 82 -5.86 -3.74 -12.91
C ASP A 82 -6.04 -3.81 -14.44
N VAL A 83 -5.03 -4.28 -15.18
CA VAL A 83 -5.12 -4.42 -16.64
C VAL A 83 -6.24 -5.39 -17.02
N PHE A 84 -6.32 -6.56 -16.40
CA PHE A 84 -7.37 -7.53 -16.70
C PHE A 84 -8.77 -6.99 -16.37
N ALA A 85 -8.93 -6.34 -15.21
CA ALA A 85 -10.19 -5.71 -14.82
C ALA A 85 -10.65 -4.68 -15.85
N ILE A 86 -9.74 -3.79 -16.27
CA ILE A 86 -10.03 -2.74 -17.25
C ILE A 86 -10.41 -3.34 -18.60
N LEU A 87 -9.65 -4.31 -19.10
CA LEU A 87 -9.93 -4.95 -20.40
C LEU A 87 -11.28 -5.68 -20.40
N ILE A 88 -11.61 -6.39 -19.31
CA ILE A 88 -12.91 -7.08 -19.17
C ILE A 88 -14.04 -6.06 -19.08
N GLY A 89 -13.90 -5.03 -18.25
CA GLY A 89 -14.91 -3.99 -18.09
C GLY A 89 -15.19 -3.25 -19.40
N LEU A 90 -14.13 -2.86 -20.13
CA LEU A 90 -14.26 -2.26 -21.46
C LEU A 90 -14.90 -3.22 -22.47
N GLY A 91 -14.57 -4.51 -22.42
CA GLY A 91 -15.18 -5.54 -23.26
C GLY A 91 -16.69 -5.69 -23.01
N ILE A 92 -17.11 -5.66 -21.75
CA ILE A 92 -18.53 -5.70 -21.35
C ILE A 92 -19.26 -4.44 -21.82
N ILE A 93 -18.68 -3.25 -21.60
CA ILE A 93 -19.25 -1.98 -22.06
C ILE A 93 -19.41 -1.99 -23.57
N TYR A 94 -18.37 -2.39 -24.30
CA TYR A 94 -18.41 -2.48 -25.76
C TYR A 94 -19.52 -3.43 -26.25
N ALA A 95 -19.59 -4.63 -25.70
CA ALA A 95 -20.63 -5.60 -26.07
C ALA A 95 -22.05 -5.05 -25.77
N TYR A 96 -22.24 -4.40 -24.61
CA TYR A 96 -23.51 -3.76 -24.28
C TYR A 96 -23.86 -2.67 -25.30
N THR A 97 -22.93 -1.75 -25.62
CA THR A 97 -23.19 -0.68 -26.60
C THR A 97 -23.43 -1.16 -28.03
N LEU A 98 -22.90 -2.34 -28.39
CA LEU A 98 -23.04 -2.88 -29.74
C LEU A 98 -24.35 -3.65 -29.93
N PHE A 99 -24.82 -4.34 -28.89
CA PHE A 99 -25.93 -5.30 -28.98
C PHE A 99 -27.20 -4.89 -28.23
N MET A 100 -27.16 -3.81 -27.43
CA MET A 100 -28.31 -3.21 -26.74
C MET A 100 -28.55 -1.80 -27.25
#